data_AF-A0AAP5JR46-F1
#
_entry.id   AF-A0AAP5JR46-F1
#
_cell.length_a   1.000
_cell.length_b   1.000
_cell.length_c   1.000
_cell.angle_alpha   90.00
_cell.angle_beta   90.00
_cell.angle_gamma   90.00
#
_symmetry.space_group_name_H-M   'P 1'
#
loop_
_entity.id
_entity.type
_entity.pdbx_description
1 polymer ?
#
loop_
_entity_poly.entity_id
_entity_poly.type
_entity_poly.pdbx_seq_one_letter_code
_entity_poly.pdbx_strand_id
1 'polypeptide(L)' 'MEKGETIEFGSCYFMRCYDKAGKLQFGTKFKNKNTGEDVFQVKFVLDREALFSSEEAPSYLRGTVDEWEEMIEGQNNDD' A
#
# COMPACT_ATOMS: atom_id res chain seq x y z
N MET A 1 16.35 -3.29 15.01
CA MET A 1 15.32 -2.87 14.04
C MET A 1 14.80 -4.10 13.33
N GLU A 2 13.48 -4.23 13.17
CA GLU A 2 12.88 -5.28 12.33
C GLU A 2 13.11 -4.96 10.84
N LYS A 3 13.47 -5.97 10.06
CA LYS A 3 13.53 -5.85 8.60
C LYS A 3 12.15 -6.18 8.04
N GLY A 4 11.44 -5.18 7.53
CA GLY A 4 10.11 -5.37 6.96
C GLY A 4 10.18 -6.15 5.65
N GLU A 5 9.20 -7.03 5.43
CA GLU A 5 9.01 -7.73 4.16
C GLU A 5 8.43 -6.74 3.15
N THR A 6 9.11 -6.54 2.01
CA THR A 6 8.67 -5.61 0.97
C THR A 6 8.20 -6.39 -0.24
N ILE A 7 6.98 -6.12 -0.68
CA ILE A 7 6.36 -6.65 -1.88
C ILE A 7 6.23 -5.49 -2.86
N GLU A 8 6.78 -5.65 -4.06
CA GLU A 8 6.69 -4.65 -5.13
C GLU A 8 5.65 -5.13 -6.16
N PHE A 9 4.81 -4.21 -6.65
CA PHE A 9 3.81 -4.51 -7.66
C PHE A 9 3.68 -3.35 -8.65
N GLY A 10 3.37 -3.67 -9.91
CA GLY A 10 3.52 -2.72 -11.01
C GLY A 10 4.97 -2.26 -11.20
N SER A 11 5.16 -1.12 -11.87
CA SER A 11 6.50 -0.58 -12.16
C SER A 11 7.07 0.27 -11.02
N CYS A 12 6.23 0.74 -10.10
CA CYS A 12 6.63 1.74 -9.11
C CYS A 12 5.90 1.66 -7.78
N TYR A 13 5.06 0.65 -7.49
CA TYR A 13 4.35 0.58 -6.21
C TYR A 13 4.93 -0.50 -5.30
N PHE A 14 4.79 -0.29 -4.00
CA PHE A 14 5.19 -1.28 -3.01
C PHE A 14 4.24 -1.31 -1.81
N MET A 15 4.21 -2.47 -1.16
CA MET A 15 3.69 -2.69 0.17
C MET A 15 4.82 -3.22 1.06
N ARG A 16 4.91 -2.76 2.31
CA ARG A 16 5.89 -3.26 3.27
C ARG A 16 5.24 -3.62 4.60
N CYS A 17 5.42 -4.87 5.02
CA CYS A 17 4.91 -5.40 6.27
C CYS A 17 6.00 -5.42 7.36
N TYR A 18 5.66 -4.92 8.54
CA TYR A 18 6.46 -5.04 9.75
C TYR A 18 5.63 -5.79 10.79
N ASP A 19 5.83 -7.10 10.89
CA ASP A 19 4.97 -7.96 11.71
C ASP A 19 5.09 -7.68 13.21
N LYS A 20 6.30 -7.49 13.73
CA LYS A 20 6.51 -7.18 15.15
C LYS A 20 5.97 -5.79 15.50
N ALA A 21 6.08 -4.84 14.58
CA ALA A 21 5.56 -3.50 14.78
C ALA A 21 4.05 -3.40 14.50
N GLY A 22 3.45 -4.42 13.88
CA GLY A 22 2.06 -4.40 13.44
C GLY A 22 1.77 -3.31 12.40
N LYS A 23 2.73 -2.95 11.54
CA LYS A 23 2.56 -1.85 10.58
C LYS A 23 2.58 -2.32 9.14
N LEU A 24 1.71 -1.73 8.32
CA LEU A 24 1.66 -1.93 6.88
C LEU A 24 1.88 -0.59 6.18
N GLN A 25 2.94 -0.51 5.37
CA GLN A 25 3.25 0.69 4.59
C GLN A 25 2.85 0.47 3.13
N PHE A 26 2.34 1.51 2.50
CA PHE A 26 2.10 1.56 1.07
C PHE A 26 2.77 2.78 0.49
N GLY A 27 3.27 2.67 -0.73
CA GLY A 27 3.88 3.82 -1.37
C GLY A 27 4.42 3.53 -2.76
N THR A 28 5.30 4.43 -3.20
CA THR A 28 5.97 4.33 -4.50
C THR A 28 7.48 4.15 -4.35
N LYS A 29 8.05 3.39 -5.27
CA LYS A 29 9.48 3.18 -5.46
C LYS A 29 9.93 3.91 -6.72
N PHE A 30 11.02 4.66 -6.63
CA PHE A 30 11.68 5.27 -7.78
C PHE A 30 13.18 5.32 -7.59
N LYS A 31 13.93 5.44 -8.68
CA LYS A 31 15.37 5.62 -8.61
C LYS A 31 15.73 7.08 -8.37
N ASN A 32 16.60 7.32 -7.39
CA ASN A 32 17.21 8.62 -7.20
C ASN A 32 18.08 8.95 -8.43
N LYS A 33 17.85 10.10 -9.06
CA LYS A 33 18.57 10.51 -10.27
C LYS A 33 20.06 10.78 -10.03
N ASN A 34 20.43 11.13 -8.81
CA ASN A 34 21.80 11.50 -8.45
C ASN A 34 22.63 10.31 -7.97
N THR A 35 22.01 9.33 -7.31
CA THR A 35 22.71 8.19 -6.71
C THR A 35 22.42 6.85 -7.39
N GLY A 36 21.35 6.76 -8.20
CA GLY A 36 20.91 5.51 -8.83
C GLY A 36 20.22 4.52 -7.88
N GLU A 37 20.17 4.83 -6.59
CA GLU A 37 19.60 4.00 -5.54
C GLU A 37 18.07 4.03 -5.55
N ASP A 38 17.48 2.93 -5.10
CA ASP A 38 16.04 2.82 -4.96
C ASP A 38 15.56 3.60 -3.73
N VAL A 39 14.62 4.52 -3.94
CA VAL A 39 13.98 5.32 -2.90
C VAL A 39 12.53 4.85 -2.76
N PHE A 40 12.16 4.50 -1.53
CA PHE A 40 10.81 4.10 -1.16
C PHE A 40 10.09 5.27 -0.50
N GLN A 41 9.23 5.96 -1.25
CA GLN A 41 8.37 7.00 -0.73
C GLN A 41 7.09 6.39 -0.16
N VAL A 42 7.03 6.29 1.16
CA VAL A 42 5.82 5.88 1.88
C VAL A 42 4.74 6.95 1.71
N LYS A 43 3.53 6.53 1.30
CA LYS A 43 2.34 7.37 1.18
C LYS A 43 1.39 7.15 2.34
N PHE A 44 1.18 5.90 2.72
CA PHE A 44 0.27 5.51 3.80
C PHE A 44 0.94 4.52 4.74
N VAL A 45 0.60 4.62 6.03
CA VAL A 45 0.97 3.65 7.05
C VAL A 45 -0.29 3.27 7.80
N LEU A 46 -0.68 2.00 7.70
CA LEU A 46 -1.75 1.43 8.49
C LEU A 46 -1.13 0.76 9.72
N ASP A 47 -1.73 1.01 10.86
CA ASP A 47 -1.47 0.26 12.09
C ASP A 47 -2.50 -0.87 12.16
N ARG A 48 -2.00 -2.12 12.20
CA ARG A 48 -2.82 -3.34 12.19
C ARG A 48 -3.71 -3.38 13.43
N GLU A 49 -3.20 -2.99 14.59
CA GLU A 49 -4.00 -2.97 15.82
C GLU A 49 -5.08 -1.91 15.71
N ALA A 50 -4.75 -0.70 15.26
CA ALA A 50 -5.76 0.35 15.08
C ALA A 50 -6.83 -0.04 14.05
N LEU A 51 -6.42 -0.66 12.93
CA LEU A 51 -7.33 -1.10 11.86
C LEU A 51 -8.31 -2.18 12.34
N PHE A 52 -7.87 -3.09 13.21
CA PHE A 52 -8.71 -4.20 13.69
C PHE A 52 -9.30 -3.97 15.08
N SER A 53 -8.94 -2.88 15.77
CA SER A 53 -9.57 -2.46 17.03
C SER A 53 -10.96 -1.84 16.84
N SER A 54 -11.29 -1.43 15.61
CA SER A 54 -12.62 -0.93 15.24
C SER A 54 -13.36 -2.00 14.44
N GLU A 55 -14.63 -2.24 14.76
CA GLU A 55 -15.49 -3.16 14.00
C GLU A 55 -15.83 -2.60 12.59
N GLU A 56 -15.68 -1.28 12.40
CA GLU A 56 -16.06 -0.59 11.16
C GLU A 56 -14.89 -0.41 10.19
N ALA A 57 -13.68 -0.20 10.69
CA ALA A 57 -12.51 0.12 9.87
C ALA A 57 -12.15 -0.96 8.82
N PRO A 58 -12.23 -2.28 9.12
CA PRO A 58 -12.01 -3.31 8.10
C PRO A 58 -13.08 -3.32 7.01
N SER A 59 -14.33 -3.00 7.38
CA SER A 59 -15.44 -2.94 6.43
C SER A 59 -15.34 -1.70 5.53
N TYR A 60 -14.94 -0.56 6.08
CA TYR A 60 -14.62 0.64 5.30
C TYR A 60 -13.48 0.42 4.32
N LEU A 61 -12.39 -0.24 4.75
CA LEU A 61 -11.25 -0.53 3.89
C LEU A 61 -11.64 -1.46 2.73
N ARG A 62 -12.46 -2.49 2.98
CA ARG A 62 -12.99 -3.36 1.92
C ARG A 62 -13.82 -2.58 0.91
N GLY A 63 -14.79 -1.79 1.38
CA GLY A 63 -15.60 -0.95 0.48
C GLY A 63 -14.76 0.02 -0.35
N THR A 64 -13.72 0.61 0.24
CA THR A 64 -12.79 1.49 -0.51
C THR A 64 -12.03 0.73 -1.60
N VAL A 65 -11.62 -0.51 -1.34
CA VAL A 65 -10.96 -1.37 -2.35
C VAL A 65 -11.93 -1.74 -3.45
N ASP A 66 -13.15 -2.15 -3.10
CA ASP A 66 -14.19 -2.53 -4.07
C ASP A 66 -14.52 -1.34 -5.01
N GLU A 67 -14.68 -0.12 -4.47
CA GLU A 67 -14.89 1.09 -5.26
C GLU A 67 -13.72 1.37 -6.24
N TRP A 68 -12.48 1.13 -5.81
CA TRP A 68 -11.32 1.33 -6.68
C TRP A 68 -11.24 0.28 -7.80
N GLU A 69 -11.61 -0.97 -7.52
CA GLU A 69 -11.70 -2.03 -8.52
C GLU A 69 -12.76 -1.67 -9.58
N GLU A 70 -13.95 -1.22 -9.17
CA GLU A 70 -15.00 -0.76 -10.08
C GLU A 70 -14.55 0.40 -10.97
N MET A 71 -13.79 1.36 -10.42
CA MET A 71 -13.25 2.49 -11.20
C MET A 71 -12.26 2.06 -12.29
N ILE A 72 -11.44 1.03 -12.02
CA ILE A 72 -10.49 0.49 -13.00
C ILE A 72 -11.23 -0.32 -14.07
N GLU A 73 -12.23 -1.10 -13.69
CA GLU A 73 -13.06 -1.86 -14.63
C GLU A 73 -13.88 -0.94 -15.55
N GLY A 74 -14.40 0.17 -15.02
CA GLY A 74 -15.10 1.20 -15.80
C GLY A 74 -14.20 1.92 -16.82
N GLN A 75 -12.91 2.07 -16.55
CA GLN A 75 -11.96 2.70 -17.48
C GLN A 75 -11.59 1.82 -18.68
N ASN A 76 -11.81 0.50 -18.62
CA ASN A 76 -11.52 -0.42 -19.73
C ASN A 76 -12.67 -0.59 -20.73
N ASN A 77 -13.81 0.11 -20.55
CA ASN A 77 -15.00 -0.01 -21.41
C ASN A 77 -15.19 1.16 -22.40
N ASP A 78 -14.23 2.08 -22.50
CA ASP A 78 -14.23 3.22 -23.45
C ASP A 78 -13.21 3.03 -24.60
N ASP A 79 -13.18 1.83 -25.22
CA ASP A 79 -12.48 1.55 -26.49
C ASP A 79 -13.45 1.08 -27.59
#